data_AF-A0A8S8YI05-F1
#
_entry.id   AF-A0A8S8YI05-F1
#
_cell.length_a   1.000
_cell.length_b   1.000
_cell.length_c   1.000
_cell.angle_alpha   90.00
_cell.angle_beta   90.00
_cell.angle_gamma   90.00
#
_symmetry.space_group_name_H-M   'P 1'
#
loop_
_entity.id
_entity.type
_entity.pdbx_description
1 polymer ?
#
loop_
_entity_poly.entity_id
_entity_poly.type
_entity_poly.pdbx_seq_one_letter_code
_entity_poly.pdbx_strand_id
1 'polypeptide(L)'
;MIERASVADRNGCLNGHWPQLGFPDVPPNIFKEPTTIDLEVSDDELLEISERGLLALNLEEMKAIQSHYRDPAVRAERTEQGLQSDRPTDAELECLAQTWSEHCSHKIFCCEDQTRRQNNG
;
A
#
# COMPACT_ATOMS: atom_id res chain seq x y z
N MET A 1 9.25 6.53 21.24
CA MET A 1 9.35 6.66 22.71
C MET A 1 9.52 5.24 23.25
N ILE A 2 10.58 4.95 24.01
CA ILE A 2 10.81 3.58 24.55
C ILE A 2 10.22 3.50 25.95
N GLU A 3 9.32 2.55 26.18
CA GLU A 3 8.48 2.49 27.38
C GLU A 3 9.01 1.55 28.47
N ARG A 4 9.98 0.67 28.17
CA ARG A 4 10.57 -0.26 29.16
C ARG A 4 12.06 -0.48 28.89
N ALA A 5 12.85 -0.45 29.96
CA ALA A 5 14.25 -0.85 29.97
C ALA A 5 14.47 -1.87 31.10
N SER A 6 15.34 -2.86 30.87
CA SER A 6 15.80 -3.78 31.90
C SER A 6 17.33 -3.83 31.91
N VAL A 7 17.93 -3.88 33.10
CA VAL A 7 19.38 -3.80 33.30
C VAL A 7 19.82 -4.97 34.18
N ALA A 8 20.86 -5.68 33.75
CA ALA A 8 21.52 -6.74 34.52
C ALA A 8 22.79 -6.21 35.19
N ASP A 9 23.12 -6.73 36.37
CA ASP A 9 24.42 -6.49 36.99
C ASP A 9 25.54 -7.33 36.33
N ARG A 10 26.79 -6.95 36.58
CA ARG A 10 27.98 -7.59 35.98
C ARG A 10 28.04 -9.10 36.28
N ASN A 11 27.60 -9.53 37.45
CA ASN A 11 27.61 -10.94 37.86
C ASN A 11 26.47 -11.70 37.17
N GLY A 12 25.32 -11.05 36.96
CA GLY A 12 24.23 -11.55 36.12
C GLY A 12 24.67 -11.82 34.68
N CYS A 13 25.37 -10.88 34.04
CA CYS A 13 25.88 -11.05 32.67
C CYS A 13 26.89 -12.22 32.54
N LEU A 14 27.77 -12.37 33.52
CA LEU A 14 28.81 -13.42 33.53
C LEU A 14 28.23 -14.82 33.72
N ASN A 15 27.11 -14.94 34.43
CA ASN A 15 26.41 -16.21 34.67
C ASN A 15 25.26 -16.47 33.69
N GLY A 16 25.15 -15.66 32.62
CA GLY A 16 24.10 -15.80 31.60
C GLY A 16 22.69 -15.46 32.10
N HIS A 17 22.57 -14.77 33.23
CA HIS A 17 21.31 -14.34 33.83
C HIS A 17 20.87 -13.00 33.22
N TRP A 18 20.28 -13.07 32.03
CA TRP A 18 19.76 -11.90 31.32
C TRP A 18 18.29 -11.65 31.70
N PRO A 19 17.91 -10.42 32.10
CA PRO A 19 16.53 -10.12 32.39
C PRO A 19 15.71 -10.18 31.11
N GLN A 20 14.70 -11.04 31.12
CA GLN A 20 13.77 -11.20 30.01
C GLN A 20 12.76 -10.06 30.05
N LEU A 21 12.78 -9.20 29.03
CA LEU A 21 11.66 -8.31 28.77
C LEU A 21 10.50 -9.18 28.27
N GLY A 22 9.42 -9.26 29.03
CA GLY A 22 8.21 -9.93 28.57
C GLY A 22 7.69 -9.22 27.33
N PHE A 23 7.75 -9.87 26.18
CA PHE A 23 7.07 -9.40 24.99
C PHE A 23 5.56 -9.62 25.19
N PRO A 24 4.72 -8.66 24.80
CA PRO A 24 3.29 -8.92 24.75
C PRO A 24 3.04 -10.10 23.81
N ASP A 25 2.11 -10.99 24.18
CA ASP A 25 1.63 -12.04 23.28
C ASP A 25 1.14 -11.38 21.99
N VAL A 26 1.86 -11.64 20.91
CA VAL A 26 1.45 -11.18 19.58
C VAL A 26 0.14 -11.91 19.28
N PRO A 27 -0.98 -11.20 19.09
CA PRO A 27 -2.22 -11.86 18.73
C PRO A 27 -2.00 -12.69 17.47
N PRO A 28 -2.61 -13.88 17.36
CA PRO A 28 -2.45 -14.72 16.19
C PRO A 28 -2.86 -13.92 14.95
N ASN A 29 -1.97 -13.87 13.97
CA ASN A 29 -2.25 -13.21 12.70
C ASN A 29 -3.36 -14.00 11.99
N ILE A 30 -4.58 -13.46 12.02
CA ILE A 30 -5.73 -14.07 11.36
C ILE A 30 -5.54 -13.81 9.87
N PHE A 31 -5.11 -14.82 9.12
CA PHE A 31 -5.05 -14.75 7.67
C PHE A 31 -6.47 -14.51 7.15
N LYS A 32 -6.74 -13.29 6.68
CA LYS A 32 -7.94 -13.00 5.91
C LYS A 32 -7.71 -13.46 4.49
N GLU A 33 -8.64 -14.23 3.96
CA GLU A 33 -8.62 -14.56 2.54
C GLU A 33 -8.72 -13.25 1.74
N PRO A 34 -7.87 -13.07 0.73
CA PRO A 34 -7.87 -11.85 -0.06
C PRO A 34 -9.22 -11.68 -0.77
N THR A 35 -9.83 -10.50 -0.66
CA THR A 35 -11.13 -10.22 -1.27
C THR A 35 -10.95 -9.76 -2.71
N THR A 36 -11.71 -10.33 -3.66
CA THR A 36 -11.63 -9.92 -5.06
C THR A 36 -12.49 -8.68 -5.32
N ILE A 37 -11.84 -7.63 -5.79
CA ILE A 37 -12.45 -6.34 -6.10
C ILE A 37 -12.86 -6.34 -7.56
N ASP A 38 -14.10 -5.93 -7.83
CA ASP A 38 -14.54 -5.69 -9.20
C ASP A 38 -14.09 -4.30 -9.65
N LEU A 39 -13.26 -4.22 -10.68
CA LEU A 39 -12.89 -2.94 -11.29
C LEU A 39 -13.71 -2.64 -12.54
N GLU A 40 -14.57 -3.54 -13.02
CA GLU A 40 -15.46 -3.29 -14.17
C GLU A 40 -16.73 -2.54 -13.75
N VAL A 41 -16.55 -1.52 -12.92
CA VAL A 41 -17.59 -0.67 -12.34
C VAL A 41 -17.52 0.74 -12.91
N SER A 42 -18.52 1.57 -12.59
CA SER A 42 -18.57 2.97 -13.01
C SER A 42 -17.44 3.80 -12.37
N ASP A 43 -17.15 4.96 -12.97
CA ASP A 43 -16.13 5.90 -12.47
C ASP A 43 -16.37 6.30 -10.99
N ASP A 44 -17.63 6.52 -10.60
CA ASP A 44 -18.02 6.84 -9.22
C ASP A 44 -17.75 5.66 -8.27
N GLU A 45 -18.03 4.43 -8.68
CA GLU A 45 -17.73 3.24 -7.88
C GLU A 45 -16.23 2.96 -7.77
N LEU A 46 -15.43 3.28 -8.80
CA LEU A 46 -13.97 3.20 -8.71
C LEU A 46 -13.43 4.14 -7.63
N LEU A 47 -13.99 5.34 -7.50
CA LEU A 47 -13.63 6.27 -6.44
C LEU A 47 -14.06 5.75 -5.06
N GLU A 48 -15.26 5.19 -4.95
CA GLU A 48 -15.73 4.58 -3.69
C GLU A 48 -14.84 3.41 -3.25
N ILE A 49 -14.37 2.59 -4.19
CA ILE A 49 -13.40 1.52 -3.92
C ILE A 49 -12.08 2.09 -3.42
N SER A 50 -11.56 3.16 -4.04
CA SER A 50 -10.33 3.84 -3.62
C SER A 50 -10.46 4.42 -2.21
N GLU A 51 -11.58 5.08 -1.90
CA GLU A 51 -11.85 5.63 -0.57
C GLU A 51 -12.00 4.54 0.49
N ARG A 52 -12.78 3.48 0.19
CA ARG A 52 -13.00 2.36 1.11
C ARG A 52 -11.74 1.55 1.38
N GLY A 53 -10.89 1.40 0.35
CA GLY A 53 -9.60 0.71 0.44
C GLY A 53 -8.45 1.60 0.94
N LEU A 54 -8.70 2.89 1.21
CA LEU A 54 -7.68 3.89 1.55
C LEU A 54 -6.50 3.90 0.54
N LEU A 55 -6.79 3.61 -0.73
CA LEU A 55 -5.78 3.42 -1.77
C LEU A 55 -5.14 4.76 -2.21
N ALA A 56 -5.76 5.90 -1.89
CA ALA A 56 -5.29 7.24 -2.26
C ALA A 56 -5.00 7.40 -3.78
N LEU A 57 -5.66 6.59 -4.62
CA LEU A 57 -5.53 6.60 -6.07
C LEU A 57 -6.56 7.55 -6.69
N ASN A 58 -6.15 8.27 -7.74
CA ASN A 58 -7.03 9.11 -8.56
C ASN A 58 -7.76 8.29 -9.63
N LEU A 59 -8.82 8.87 -10.21
CA LEU A 59 -9.62 8.23 -11.26
C LEU A 59 -8.79 7.78 -12.48
N GLU A 60 -7.79 8.57 -12.90
CA GLU A 60 -6.89 8.19 -14.01
C GLU A 60 -6.06 6.94 -13.69
N GLU A 61 -5.59 6.81 -12.45
CA GLU A 61 -4.80 5.66 -12.00
C GLU A 61 -5.67 4.42 -11.89
N MET A 62 -6.88 4.56 -11.33
CA MET A 62 -7.87 3.48 -11.30
C MET A 62 -8.22 2.99 -12.72
N LYS A 63 -8.36 3.91 -13.69
CA LYS A 63 -8.59 3.56 -15.10
C LYS A 63 -7.38 2.89 -15.75
N ALA A 64 -6.15 3.32 -15.43
CA ALA A 64 -4.94 2.67 -15.90
C ALA A 64 -4.85 1.23 -15.39
N ILE A 65 -5.16 1.01 -14.11
CA ILE A 65 -5.22 -0.32 -13.49
C ILE A 65 -6.33 -1.18 -14.12
N GLN A 66 -7.52 -0.62 -14.33
CA GLN A 66 -8.61 -1.30 -15.05
C GLN A 66 -8.17 -1.73 -16.46
N SER A 67 -7.53 -0.82 -17.21
CA SER A 67 -7.02 -1.13 -18.55
C SER A 67 -5.94 -2.20 -18.54
N HIS A 68 -5.08 -2.23 -17.51
CA HIS A 68 -4.06 -3.26 -17.35
C HIS A 68 -4.68 -4.64 -17.14
N TYR A 69 -5.72 -4.74 -16.29
CA TYR A 69 -6.42 -6.01 -16.07
C TYR A 69 -7.30 -6.45 -17.24
N ARG A 70 -7.67 -5.53 -18.13
CA ARG A 70 -8.32 -5.86 -19.41
C ARG A 70 -7.35 -6.48 -20.43
N ASP A 71 -6.04 -6.33 -20.26
CA ASP A 71 -5.05 -6.84 -21.21
C ASP A 71 -5.05 -8.39 -21.22
N PRO A 72 -5.31 -9.04 -22.37
CA PRO A 72 -5.33 -10.50 -22.46
C PRO A 72 -4.02 -11.18 -22.05
N ALA A 73 -2.86 -10.51 -22.15
CA ALA A 73 -1.59 -11.04 -21.67
C ALA A 73 -1.57 -11.18 -20.14
N VAL A 74 -2.07 -10.15 -19.44
CA VAL A 74 -2.19 -10.15 -17.96
C VAL A 74 -3.19 -11.22 -17.52
N ARG A 75 -4.30 -11.36 -18.24
CA ARG A 75 -5.32 -12.38 -17.95
C ARG A 75 -4.78 -13.80 -18.16
N ALA A 76 -3.95 -14.02 -19.17
CA ALA A 76 -3.31 -15.29 -19.44
C ALA A 76 -2.32 -15.67 -18.33
N GLU A 77 -1.45 -14.75 -17.92
CA GLU A 77 -0.47 -14.97 -16.85
C GLU A 77 -1.16 -15.27 -15.51
N ARG A 78 -2.25 -14.55 -15.20
CA ARG A 78 -3.07 -14.82 -14.01
C ARG A 78 -3.74 -16.18 -14.04
N THR A 79 -4.22 -16.61 -15.20
CA THR A 79 -4.85 -17.93 -15.36
C THR A 79 -3.82 -19.04 -15.16
N GLU A 80 -2.59 -18.86 -15.63
CA GLU A 80 -1.48 -19.79 -15.43
C GLU A 80 -1.07 -19.91 -13.95
N GLN A 81 -1.16 -18.80 -13.21
CA GLN A 81 -0.95 -18.74 -11.75
C GLN A 81 -2.13 -19.29 -10.93
N GLY A 82 -3.24 -19.68 -11.58
CA GLY A 82 -4.44 -20.18 -10.91
C GLY A 82 -5.29 -19.10 -10.22
N LEU A 83 -5.10 -17.83 -10.60
CA LEU A 83 -5.85 -16.68 -10.08
C LEU A 83 -7.03 -16.32 -10.99
N GLN A 84 -8.02 -15.60 -10.45
CA GLN A 84 -9.12 -15.06 -11.25
C GLN A 84 -8.57 -14.06 -12.28
N SER A 85 -8.91 -14.29 -13.55
CA SER A 85 -8.35 -13.54 -14.67
C SER A 85 -9.04 -12.19 -14.89
N ASP A 86 -10.17 -11.94 -14.25
CA ASP A 86 -11.03 -10.78 -14.45
C ASP A 86 -11.02 -9.79 -13.28
N ARG A 87 -10.64 -10.23 -12.08
CA ARG A 87 -10.76 -9.43 -10.87
C ARG A 87 -9.43 -9.36 -10.12
N PRO A 88 -8.91 -8.16 -9.83
CA PRO A 88 -7.80 -8.02 -8.91
C PRO A 88 -8.22 -8.23 -7.47
N THR A 89 -7.22 -8.53 -6.67
CA THR A 89 -7.33 -8.75 -5.25
C THR A 89 -7.10 -7.45 -4.49
N ASP A 90 -7.73 -7.27 -3.33
CA ASP A 90 -7.48 -6.14 -2.43
C ASP A 90 -5.98 -5.93 -2.14
N ALA A 91 -5.25 -7.00 -1.84
CA ALA A 91 -3.81 -6.97 -1.58
C ALA A 91 -2.98 -6.51 -2.80
N GLU A 92 -3.40 -6.85 -4.03
CA GLU A 92 -2.72 -6.40 -5.25
C GLU A 92 -2.96 -4.91 -5.48
N LEU A 93 -4.18 -4.45 -5.24
CA LEU A 93 -4.54 -3.03 -5.32
C LEU A 93 -3.81 -2.19 -4.28
N GLU A 94 -3.67 -2.69 -3.04
CA GLU A 94 -2.89 -2.01 -1.99
C GLU A 94 -1.41 -1.91 -2.37
N CYS A 95 -0.83 -2.97 -2.94
CA CYS A 95 0.56 -2.97 -3.39
C CYS A 95 0.81 -1.98 -4.55
N LEU A 96 -0.12 -1.95 -5.53
CA LEU A 96 -0.08 -0.97 -6.63
C LEU A 96 -0.25 0.45 -6.09
N ALA A 97 -1.21 0.66 -5.19
CA ALA A 97 -1.46 1.94 -4.54
C ALA A 97 -0.25 2.43 -3.74
N GLN A 98 0.45 1.56 -3.01
CA GLN A 98 1.66 1.95 -2.29
C GLN A 98 2.77 2.37 -3.25
N THR A 99 2.99 1.58 -4.30
CA THR A 99 4.04 1.89 -5.30
C THR A 99 3.75 3.20 -6.03
N TRP A 100 2.47 3.46 -6.34
CA TRP A 100 2.08 4.63 -7.12
C TRP A 100 1.89 5.87 -6.25
N SER A 101 1.42 5.74 -5.00
CA SER A 101 1.32 6.85 -4.05
C SER A 101 2.70 7.40 -3.67
N GLU A 102 3.70 6.55 -3.49
CA GLU A 102 5.10 6.98 -3.29
C GLU A 102 5.68 7.65 -4.54
N HIS A 103 5.36 7.12 -5.73
CA HIS A 103 5.79 7.73 -6.99
C HIS A 103 5.05 9.04 -7.30
N CYS A 104 3.83 9.23 -6.77
CA CYS A 104 3.05 10.45 -6.94
C CYS A 104 3.42 11.54 -5.90
N SER A 105 3.92 11.16 -4.72
CA SER A 105 4.42 12.13 -3.72
C SER A 105 5.66 12.91 -4.19
N HIS A 106 6.44 12.39 -5.14
CA HIS A 106 7.55 13.14 -5.75
C HIS A 106 7.10 14.16 -6.82
N LYS A 107 5.80 14.34 -7.06
CA LYS A 107 5.27 15.35 -8.00
C LYS A 107 4.92 16.70 -7.35
N ILE A 108 5.16 16.89 -6.05
CA ILE A 108 4.98 18.21 -5.39
C ILE A 108 6.15 19.16 -5.70
N PHE A 109 7.29 18.67 -6.22
CA PHE A 109 8.46 19.50 -6.55
C PHE A 109 8.59 19.90 -8.04
N CYS A 110 7.59 19.60 -8.88
CA CYS A 110 7.52 20.07 -10.28
C CYS A 110 6.40 21.10 -10.47
N CYS A 111 6.05 21.88 -9.44
CA CYS A 111 5.31 23.12 -9.66
C CYS A 111 6.28 24.12 -10.27
N GLU A 112 6.29 24.16 -11.60
CA GLU A 112 6.94 25.18 -12.39
C GLU A 112 6.35 26.54 -11.99
N ASP A 113 7.13 27.32 -11.25
CA ASP A 113 6.83 28.70 -10.90
C ASP A 113 6.80 29.53 -12.20
N GLN A 114 5.66 29.54 -12.89
CA GLN A 114 5.36 30.60 -13.84
C GLN A 114 5.02 31.86 -13.04
N THR A 115 6.05 32.49 -12.49
CA THR A 115 5.97 33.86 -11.98
C THR A 115 5.64 34.78 -13.17
N ARG A 116 4.34 35.01 -13.32
CA ARG A 116 3.66 36.10 -14.01
C ARG A 116 4.47 37.41 -13.91
N ARG A 117 5.30 37.70 -14.92
CA ARG A 117 5.70 39.09 -15.24
C ARG A 117 4.69 39.67 -16.22
N GLN A 118 3.60 40.20 -15.65
CA GLN A 118 2.79 41.23 -16.29
C GLN A 118 3.09 42.56 -15.57
N ASN A 119 3.40 43.59 -16.37
CA ASN A 119 3.37 45.04 -16.10
C ASN A 119 4.53 45.72 -15.35
N ASN A 120 5.31 46.55 -16.04
CA ASN A 120 5.10 48.01 -16.21
C ASN A 120 6.44 48.77 -16.32
N GLY A 121 6.58 49.61 -17.36
CA GLY A 121 7.64 50.62 -17.50
C GLY A 121 8.14 50.80 -18.92
#